data_AF-A0A5J4RXI8-F1
#
_entry.id   AF-A0A5J4RXI8-F1
#
_cell.length_a   1.000
_cell.length_b   1.000
_cell.length_c   1.000
_cell.angle_alpha   90.00
_cell.angle_beta   90.00
_cell.angle_gamma   90.00
#
_symmetry.space_group_name_H-M   'P 1'
#
loop_
_entity.id
_entity.type
_entity.pdbx_description
1 polymer ?
#
loop_
_entity_poly.entity_id
_entity_poly.type
_entity_poly.pdbx_seq_one_letter_code
_entity_poly.pdbx_strand_id
1 'polypeptide(L)'
;MKNNNIFWISYSDLMTSLFFIMLVLFVVTVGYLKVKERGIIDENDRLKRILKIEEQFKPLEENGDFYYLSDCKKYIAKDLMGIEIFQPNQTIIQPQYIETTKKIGEKIRDFLRDLSKRNPDLSYLLVIEGNMANKFDKSISKDNHRGYTESYQRALAVYNLWQKNGIDLRRFNTEVLICGSGFNGLCRDNIEENNKRFSIQIIPKVQNNLDK
;
A
#
# COMPACT_ATOMS: atom_id res chain seq x y z
N MET A 1 26.38 73.66 -27.17
CA MET A 1 25.07 73.06 -26.84
C MET A 1 24.82 71.65 -27.43
N LYS A 2 25.77 71.01 -28.14
CA LYS A 2 25.53 69.73 -28.86
C LYS A 2 25.77 68.45 -28.03
N ASN A 3 26.58 68.51 -26.97
CA ASN A 3 27.00 67.32 -26.21
C ASN A 3 25.92 66.74 -25.28
N ASN A 4 25.00 67.57 -24.76
CA ASN A 4 23.93 67.08 -23.88
C ASN A 4 22.94 66.18 -24.64
N ASN A 5 22.63 66.48 -25.90
CA ASN A 5 21.66 65.70 -26.68
C ASN A 5 22.17 64.28 -26.96
N ILE A 6 23.47 64.08 -27.18
CA ILE A 6 24.06 62.75 -27.45
C ILE A 6 23.97 61.87 -26.20
N PHE A 7 24.27 62.43 -25.02
CA PHE A 7 24.15 61.71 -23.74
C PHE A 7 22.72 61.23 -23.48
N TRP A 8 21.72 62.10 -23.65
CA TRP A 8 20.32 61.75 -23.41
C TRP A 8 19.79 60.71 -24.41
N ILE A 9 20.24 60.74 -25.66
CA ILE A 9 19.87 59.74 -26.67
C ILE A 9 20.45 58.37 -26.31
N SER A 10 21.73 58.28 -25.97
CA SER A 10 22.36 57.01 -25.57
C SER A 10 21.84 56.48 -24.23
N TYR A 11 21.54 57.36 -23.26
CA TYR A 11 20.91 56.96 -22.00
C TYR A 11 19.49 56.43 -22.22
N SER A 12 18.70 57.09 -23.08
CA SER A 12 17.36 56.63 -23.44
C SER A 12 17.41 55.26 -24.12
N ASP A 13 18.36 55.04 -25.02
CA ASP A 13 18.53 53.77 -25.74
C ASP A 13 18.97 52.61 -24.81
N LEU A 14 19.87 52.89 -23.87
CA LEU A 14 20.25 51.95 -22.81
C LEU A 14 19.04 51.56 -21.95
N MET A 15 18.23 52.55 -21.53
CA MET A 15 17.05 52.31 -20.70
C MET A 15 15.98 51.50 -21.44
N THR A 16 15.73 51.79 -22.71
CA THR A 16 14.80 50.99 -23.52
C THR A 16 15.31 49.57 -23.72
N SER A 17 16.61 49.39 -24.00
CA SER A 17 17.23 48.07 -24.16
C SER A 17 17.15 47.24 -22.87
N LEU A 18 17.44 47.86 -21.72
CA LEU A 18 17.34 47.20 -20.41
C LEU A 18 15.89 46.83 -20.08
N PHE A 19 14.93 47.72 -20.41
CA PHE A 19 13.51 47.45 -20.25
C PHE A 19 13.06 46.25 -21.09
N PHE A 20 13.50 46.14 -22.34
CA PHE A 20 13.20 44.98 -23.19
C PHE A 20 13.78 43.68 -22.63
N ILE A 21 15.03 43.68 -22.15
CA ILE A 21 15.63 42.50 -21.51
C ILE A 21 14.84 42.10 -20.26
N MET A 22 14.48 43.06 -19.41
CA MET A 22 13.64 42.82 -18.23
C MET A 22 12.26 42.26 -18.61
N LEU A 23 11.63 42.80 -19.66
CA LEU A 23 10.33 42.33 -20.14
C LEU A 23 10.40 40.88 -20.63
N VAL A 24 11.43 40.52 -21.39
CA VAL A 24 11.64 39.14 -21.86
C VAL A 24 11.86 38.20 -20.68
N LEU A 25 12.72 38.56 -19.72
CA LEU A 25 12.94 37.77 -18.50
C LEU A 25 11.66 37.60 -17.68
N PHE A 26 10.84 38.66 -17.59
CA PHE A 26 9.55 38.62 -16.90
C PHE A 26 8.60 37.63 -17.56
N VAL A 27 8.43 37.68 -18.89
CA VAL A 27 7.56 36.76 -19.63
C VAL A 27 8.02 35.31 -19.47
N VAL A 28 9.33 35.05 -19.59
CA VAL A 28 9.91 33.71 -19.39
C VAL A 28 9.66 33.21 -17.98
N THR A 29 9.87 34.06 -16.97
CA THR A 29 9.70 33.70 -15.56
C THR A 29 8.24 33.43 -15.24
N VAL A 30 7.29 34.26 -15.70
CA VAL A 30 5.85 34.02 -15.53
C VAL A 30 5.41 32.73 -16.22
N GLY A 31 5.92 32.46 -17.42
CA GLY A 31 5.67 31.19 -18.12
C GLY A 31 6.15 29.99 -17.32
N TYR A 32 7.39 30.03 -16.82
CA TYR A 32 7.97 28.99 -15.98
C TYR A 32 7.20 28.79 -14.67
N LEU A 33 6.81 29.88 -13.99
CA LEU A 33 6.05 29.83 -12.75
C LEU A 33 4.68 29.18 -12.95
N LYS A 34 3.97 29.48 -14.05
CA LYS A 34 2.68 28.85 -14.36
C LYS A 34 2.78 27.35 -14.59
N VAL A 35 3.84 26.89 -15.27
CA VAL A 35 4.09 25.45 -15.47
C VAL A 35 4.36 24.77 -14.12
N LYS A 36 5.19 25.39 -13.28
CA LYS A 36 5.51 24.87 -11.95
C LYS A 36 4.29 24.84 -11.03
N GLU A 37 3.46 25.88 -11.06
CA GLU A 37 2.21 25.97 -10.30
C GLU A 37 1.25 24.83 -10.65
N ARG A 38 1.06 24.55 -11.95
CA ARG A 38 0.24 23.40 -12.40
C ARG A 38 0.76 22.08 -11.85
N GLY A 39 2.07 21.82 -11.97
CA GLY A 39 2.67 20.60 -11.44
C GLY A 39 2.45 20.44 -9.93
N ILE A 40 2.56 21.54 -9.17
CA ILE A 40 2.31 21.54 -7.71
C ILE A 40 0.82 21.27 -7.41
N ILE A 41 -0.11 21.82 -8.19
CA ILE A 41 -1.55 21.59 -8.00
C ILE A 41 -1.88 20.11 -8.26
N ASP A 42 -1.37 19.55 -9.36
CA ASP A 42 -1.60 18.15 -9.74
C ASP A 42 -1.03 17.18 -8.68
N GLU A 43 0.17 17.46 -8.17
CA GLU A 43 0.78 16.67 -7.10
C GLU A 43 -0.02 16.76 -5.79
N ASN A 44 -0.48 17.96 -5.41
CA ASN A 44 -1.32 18.14 -4.23
C ASN A 44 -2.64 17.36 -4.34
N ASP A 45 -3.29 17.38 -5.50
CA ASP A 45 -4.54 16.66 -5.70
C ASP A 45 -4.32 15.15 -5.68
N ARG A 46 -3.18 14.66 -6.18
CA ARG A 46 -2.77 13.27 -6.03
C ARG A 46 -2.58 12.88 -4.57
N LEU A 47 -1.85 13.69 -3.80
CA LEU A 47 -1.63 13.44 -2.36
C LEU A 47 -2.93 13.38 -1.58
N LYS A 48 -3.85 14.32 -1.82
CA LYS A 48 -5.19 14.32 -1.20
C LYS A 48 -5.97 13.03 -1.50
N ARG A 49 -5.87 12.49 -2.72
CA ARG A 49 -6.52 11.22 -3.06
C ARG A 49 -5.93 10.05 -2.29
N ILE A 50 -4.60 9.99 -2.16
CA ILE A 50 -3.93 8.94 -1.38
C ILE A 50 -4.37 9.00 0.08
N LEU A 51 -4.34 10.18 0.69
CA LEU A 51 -4.79 10.38 2.08
C LEU A 51 -6.24 9.95 2.28
N LYS A 52 -7.14 10.31 1.35
CA LYS A 52 -8.55 9.89 1.41
C LYS A 52 -8.71 8.38 1.33
N ILE A 53 -7.87 7.70 0.53
CA ILE A 53 -7.87 6.24 0.46
C ILE A 53 -7.39 5.65 1.80
N GLU A 54 -6.28 6.15 2.35
CA GLU A 54 -5.74 5.69 3.65
C GLU A 54 -6.77 5.86 4.79
N GLU A 55 -7.50 6.97 4.82
CA GLU A 55 -8.58 7.18 5.81
C GLU A 55 -9.69 6.13 5.74
N GLN A 56 -9.96 5.56 4.56
CA GLN A 56 -10.97 4.52 4.39
C GLN A 56 -10.52 3.15 4.95
N PHE A 57 -9.24 2.98 5.27
CA PHE A 57 -8.70 1.79 5.94
C PHE A 57 -8.80 1.87 7.48
N LYS A 58 -8.95 3.07 8.07
CA LYS A 58 -9.10 3.26 9.52
C LYS A 58 -10.19 2.37 10.16
N PRO A 59 -11.38 2.17 9.56
CA PRO A 59 -12.39 1.28 10.15
C PRO A 59 -11.92 -0.17 10.29
N LEU A 60 -11.01 -0.65 9.43
CA LEU A 60 -10.43 -1.99 9.56
C LEU A 60 -9.48 -2.09 10.76
N GLU A 61 -8.84 -0.98 11.11
CA GLU A 61 -7.93 -0.85 12.26
C GLU A 61 -8.70 -0.69 13.58
N GLU A 62 -9.80 0.08 13.56
CA GLU A 62 -10.58 0.47 14.73
C GLU A 62 -11.59 -0.60 15.19
N ASN A 63 -12.08 -1.46 14.29
CA ASN A 63 -13.04 -2.52 14.63
C ASN A 63 -12.47 -3.55 15.62
N GLY A 64 -11.17 -3.52 15.89
CA GLY A 64 -10.53 -4.32 16.93
C GLY A 64 -10.29 -5.78 16.54
N ASP A 65 -10.82 -6.25 15.41
CA ASP A 65 -10.65 -7.60 14.87
C ASP A 65 -9.26 -7.86 14.27
N PHE A 66 -8.65 -6.80 13.75
CA PHE A 66 -7.33 -6.84 13.12
C PHE A 66 -6.34 -6.01 13.93
N TYR A 67 -5.11 -6.51 14.02
CA TYR A 67 -3.97 -5.76 14.50
C TYR A 67 -3.19 -5.26 13.28
N TYR A 68 -3.09 -3.94 13.16
CA TYR A 68 -2.31 -3.30 12.10
C TYR A 68 -0.87 -3.09 12.54
N LEU A 69 0.05 -3.66 11.78
CA LEU A 69 1.48 -3.49 11.94
C LEU A 69 1.95 -2.35 11.02
N SER A 70 2.12 -1.16 11.58
CA SER A 70 2.53 0.05 10.84
C SER A 70 3.82 -0.16 10.04
N ASP A 71 4.81 -0.83 10.63
CA ASP A 71 6.17 -0.93 10.09
C ASP A 71 6.23 -1.75 8.79
N CYS A 72 5.30 -2.69 8.61
CA CYS A 72 5.20 -3.50 7.39
C CYS A 72 3.87 -3.36 6.65
N LYS A 73 2.98 -2.47 7.12
CA LYS A 73 1.66 -2.22 6.52
C LYS A 73 0.83 -3.50 6.36
N LYS A 74 0.81 -4.36 7.38
CA LYS A 74 0.09 -5.65 7.37
C LYS A 74 -1.00 -5.68 8.44
N TYR A 75 -2.07 -6.40 8.14
CA TYR A 75 -3.12 -6.72 9.09
C TYR A 75 -3.00 -8.18 9.52
N ILE A 76 -3.07 -8.42 10.82
CA ILE A 76 -3.11 -9.76 11.43
C ILE A 76 -4.44 -9.91 12.13
N ALA A 77 -5.14 -11.02 11.93
CA ALA A 77 -6.35 -11.31 12.70
C ALA A 77 -5.99 -11.55 14.18
N LYS A 78 -6.55 -10.76 15.10
CA LYS A 78 -6.23 -10.86 16.53
C LYS A 78 -6.60 -12.22 17.12
N ASP A 79 -7.77 -12.73 16.72
CA ASP A 79 -8.29 -14.01 17.21
C ASP A 79 -7.42 -15.23 16.86
N LEU A 80 -6.47 -15.08 15.93
CA LEU A 80 -5.57 -16.15 15.47
C LEU A 80 -4.09 -15.85 15.76
N MET A 81 -3.79 -14.76 16.47
CA MET A 81 -2.42 -14.40 16.83
C MET A 81 -1.90 -15.31 17.95
N GLY A 82 -0.71 -15.89 17.80
CA GLY A 82 -0.16 -16.78 18.83
C GLY A 82 -0.73 -18.19 18.82
N ILE A 83 -1.64 -18.51 17.90
CA ILE A 83 -2.36 -19.76 17.89
C ILE A 83 -1.91 -20.62 16.72
N GLU A 84 -1.58 -21.87 16.99
CA GLU A 84 -1.33 -22.86 15.96
C GLU A 84 -2.67 -23.26 15.29
N ILE A 85 -3.05 -22.53 14.24
CA ILE A 85 -4.33 -22.77 13.53
C ILE A 85 -4.29 -24.01 12.63
N PHE A 86 -3.11 -24.54 12.34
CA PHE A 86 -2.90 -25.72 11.51
C PHE A 86 -2.58 -26.93 12.37
N GLN A 87 -2.91 -28.13 11.88
CA GLN A 87 -2.48 -29.37 12.53
C GLN A 87 -0.93 -29.49 12.48
N PRO A 88 -0.28 -30.10 13.49
CA PRO A 88 1.17 -30.20 13.55
C PRO A 88 1.77 -30.83 12.28
N ASN A 89 2.77 -30.16 11.68
CA ASN A 89 3.42 -30.57 10.43
C ASN A 89 2.48 -30.73 9.23
N GLN A 90 1.28 -30.16 9.29
CA GLN A 90 0.29 -30.21 8.21
C GLN A 90 -0.16 -28.80 7.84
N THR A 91 -0.91 -28.73 6.74
CA THR A 91 -1.50 -27.50 6.19
C THR A 91 -3.01 -27.49 6.36
N ILE A 92 -3.53 -28.40 7.17
CA ILE A 92 -4.96 -28.54 7.47
C ILE A 92 -5.30 -27.66 8.66
N ILE A 93 -6.28 -26.77 8.49
CA ILE A 93 -6.78 -25.91 9.57
C ILE A 93 -7.49 -26.78 10.60
N GLN A 94 -7.18 -26.59 11.89
CA GLN A 94 -7.78 -27.39 12.94
C GLN A 94 -9.30 -27.08 13.05
N PRO A 95 -10.16 -28.10 13.30
CA PRO A 95 -11.62 -27.93 13.28
C PRO A 95 -12.14 -26.77 14.13
N GLN A 96 -11.55 -26.54 15.30
CA GLN A 96 -11.95 -25.47 16.21
C GLN A 96 -11.70 -24.05 15.68
N TYR A 97 -10.78 -23.88 14.71
CA TYR A 97 -10.45 -22.58 14.12
C TYR A 97 -11.09 -22.35 12.75
N ILE A 98 -11.81 -23.34 12.21
CA ILE A 98 -12.49 -23.21 10.91
C ILE A 98 -13.48 -22.06 10.94
N GLU A 99 -14.34 -22.01 11.96
CA GLU A 99 -15.38 -20.99 12.05
C GLU A 99 -14.79 -19.59 12.27
N THR A 100 -13.76 -19.46 13.12
CA THR A 100 -13.04 -18.19 13.32
C THR A 100 -12.37 -17.72 12.03
N THR A 101 -11.70 -18.63 11.32
CA THR A 101 -11.05 -18.32 10.03
C THR A 101 -12.08 -17.90 8.98
N LYS A 102 -13.26 -18.54 8.96
CA LYS A 102 -14.38 -18.15 8.09
C LYS A 102 -14.90 -16.75 8.41
N LYS A 103 -15.15 -16.45 9.69
CA LYS A 103 -15.58 -15.11 10.15
C LYS A 103 -14.60 -14.01 9.74
N ILE A 104 -13.29 -14.27 9.84
CA ILE A 104 -12.25 -13.34 9.37
C ILE A 104 -12.39 -13.11 7.85
N GLY A 105 -12.57 -14.17 7.08
CA GLY A 105 -12.80 -14.06 5.63
C GLY A 105 -14.05 -13.24 5.29
N GLU A 106 -15.15 -13.43 6.02
CA GLU A 106 -16.39 -12.65 5.86
C GLU A 106 -16.18 -11.17 6.17
N LYS A 107 -15.43 -10.85 7.25
CA LYS A 107 -15.07 -9.47 7.60
C LYS A 107 -14.24 -8.80 6.50
N ILE A 108 -13.24 -9.49 5.95
CA ILE A 108 -12.43 -8.97 4.84
C ILE A 108 -13.30 -8.76 3.60
N ARG A 109 -14.17 -9.72 3.28
CA ARG A 109 -15.10 -9.63 2.14
C ARG A 109 -16.01 -8.41 2.27
N ASP A 110 -16.59 -8.20 3.44
CA ASP A 110 -17.51 -7.09 3.69
C ASP A 110 -16.76 -5.74 3.65
N PHE A 111 -15.54 -5.68 4.20
CA PHE A 111 -14.66 -4.53 4.08
C PHE A 111 -14.34 -4.20 2.61
N LEU A 112 -13.90 -5.18 1.82
CA LEU A 112 -13.59 -5.00 0.40
C LEU A 112 -14.82 -4.60 -0.42
N ARG A 113 -16.00 -5.15 -0.10
CA ARG A 113 -17.28 -4.75 -0.71
C ARG A 113 -17.55 -3.26 -0.47
N ASP A 114 -17.42 -2.81 0.76
CA ASP A 114 -17.72 -1.42 1.12
C ASP A 114 -16.65 -0.47 0.59
N LEU A 115 -15.40 -0.93 0.46
CA LEU A 115 -14.30 -0.19 -0.14
C LEU A 115 -14.49 -0.03 -1.66
N SER A 116 -14.88 -1.11 -2.36
CA SER A 116 -15.19 -1.11 -3.80
C SER A 116 -16.42 -0.27 -4.13
N LYS A 117 -17.47 -0.28 -3.30
CA LYS A 117 -18.64 0.61 -3.46
C LYS A 117 -18.26 2.09 -3.35
N ARG A 118 -17.33 2.44 -2.46
CA ARG A 118 -16.87 3.81 -2.26
C ARG A 118 -15.92 4.28 -3.35
N ASN A 119 -15.18 3.37 -3.98
CA ASN A 119 -14.20 3.65 -5.02
C ASN A 119 -14.33 2.66 -6.19
N PRO A 120 -15.37 2.80 -7.03
CA PRO A 120 -15.65 1.84 -8.10
C PRO A 120 -14.52 1.73 -9.14
N ASP A 121 -13.78 2.82 -9.36
CA ASP A 121 -12.69 2.89 -10.33
C ASP A 121 -11.34 2.40 -9.78
N LEU A 122 -11.25 2.14 -8.46
CA LEU A 122 -10.02 1.70 -7.82
C LEU A 122 -9.95 0.17 -7.81
N SER A 123 -8.76 -0.35 -8.12
CA SER A 123 -8.45 -1.76 -7.96
C SER A 123 -7.53 -1.97 -6.76
N TYR A 124 -7.60 -3.13 -6.14
CA TYR A 124 -6.81 -3.48 -4.96
C TYR A 124 -5.98 -4.74 -5.23
N LEU A 125 -4.85 -4.83 -4.54
CA LEU A 125 -4.06 -6.05 -4.44
C LEU A 125 -4.18 -6.56 -3.00
N LEU A 126 -4.83 -7.70 -2.82
CA LEU A 126 -4.89 -8.41 -1.55
C LEU A 126 -3.81 -9.49 -1.56
N VAL A 127 -2.84 -9.38 -0.66
CA VAL A 127 -1.83 -10.40 -0.41
C VAL A 127 -2.24 -11.19 0.83
N ILE A 128 -2.35 -12.51 0.70
CA ILE A 128 -2.54 -13.45 1.80
C ILE A 128 -1.20 -14.16 2.00
N GLU A 129 -0.55 -13.91 3.12
CA GLU A 129 0.78 -14.41 3.41
C GLU A 129 0.75 -15.36 4.59
N GLY A 130 1.23 -16.59 4.40
CA GLY A 130 1.44 -17.55 5.48
C GLY A 130 2.84 -17.38 6.06
N ASN A 131 2.97 -17.62 7.37
CA ASN A 131 4.23 -17.57 8.09
C ASN A 131 4.54 -18.93 8.76
N MET A 132 5.82 -19.18 8.99
CA MET A 132 6.30 -20.30 9.81
C MET A 132 6.98 -19.76 11.07
N ALA A 133 6.81 -20.47 12.18
CA ALA A 133 7.63 -20.31 13.37
C ALA A 133 8.94 -21.09 13.23
N ASN A 134 10.06 -20.48 13.59
CA ASN A 134 11.33 -21.18 13.68
C ASN A 134 11.43 -21.89 15.05
N LYS A 135 12.44 -22.77 15.21
CA LYS A 135 12.83 -23.29 16.52
C LYS A 135 13.28 -22.16 17.44
N PHE A 136 13.19 -22.36 18.75
CA PHE A 136 13.63 -21.39 19.75
C PHE A 136 15.11 -20.98 19.58
N ASP A 137 15.96 -21.93 19.18
CA ASP A 137 17.38 -21.69 18.88
C ASP A 137 17.64 -21.01 17.53
N LYS A 138 16.60 -20.78 16.73
CA LYS A 138 16.66 -20.23 15.36
C LYS A 138 17.63 -20.97 14.44
N SER A 139 17.84 -22.27 14.67
CA SER A 139 18.78 -23.10 13.91
C SER A 139 18.36 -23.34 12.46
N ILE A 140 17.08 -23.17 12.11
CA ILE A 140 16.63 -23.30 10.73
C ILE A 140 16.99 -22.02 9.98
N SER A 141 17.68 -22.18 8.84
CA SER A 141 17.97 -21.06 7.95
C SER A 141 16.69 -20.31 7.56
N LYS A 142 16.77 -18.98 7.55
CA LYS A 142 15.65 -18.12 7.14
C LYS A 142 15.21 -18.39 5.70
N ASP A 143 16.16 -18.74 4.84
CA ASP A 143 15.94 -19.01 3.41
C ASP A 143 15.70 -20.50 3.11
N ASN A 144 15.20 -21.23 4.10
CA ASN A 144 14.87 -22.63 3.93
C ASN A 144 13.69 -22.82 2.95
N HIS A 145 13.93 -23.57 1.86
CA HIS A 145 12.95 -23.82 0.80
C HIS A 145 11.65 -24.47 1.30
N ARG A 146 11.75 -25.42 2.24
CA ARG A 146 10.59 -26.07 2.84
C ARG A 146 9.74 -25.06 3.62
N GLY A 147 10.36 -24.11 4.31
CA GLY A 147 9.67 -23.02 4.99
C GLY A 147 8.80 -22.19 4.03
N TYR A 148 9.35 -21.78 2.89
CA TYR A 148 8.60 -21.05 1.86
C TYR A 148 7.43 -21.88 1.30
N THR A 149 7.65 -23.17 1.05
CA THR A 149 6.62 -24.07 0.52
C THR A 149 5.48 -24.29 1.52
N GLU A 150 5.78 -24.63 2.77
CA GLU A 150 4.77 -24.90 3.80
C GLU A 150 3.96 -23.65 4.14
N SER A 151 4.62 -22.50 4.26
CA SER A 151 3.93 -21.22 4.50
C SER A 151 2.99 -20.85 3.36
N TYR A 152 3.39 -21.05 2.10
CA TYR A 152 2.51 -20.86 0.95
C TYR A 152 1.30 -21.81 1.01
N GLN A 153 1.51 -23.09 1.28
CA GLN A 153 0.43 -24.08 1.38
C GLN A 153 -0.56 -23.75 2.50
N ARG A 154 -0.08 -23.20 3.62
CA ARG A 154 -0.91 -22.70 4.73
C ARG A 154 -1.79 -21.52 4.29
N ALA A 155 -1.22 -20.54 3.60
CA ALA A 155 -1.99 -19.43 3.03
C ALA A 155 -3.04 -19.93 2.02
N LEU A 156 -2.66 -20.89 1.18
CA LEU A 156 -3.55 -21.54 0.21
C LEU A 156 -4.68 -22.30 0.91
N ALA A 157 -4.42 -22.98 2.03
CA ALA A 157 -5.45 -23.67 2.79
C ALA A 157 -6.51 -22.71 3.35
N VAL A 158 -6.09 -21.55 3.88
CA VAL A 158 -7.00 -20.47 4.32
C VAL A 158 -7.83 -19.95 3.15
N TYR A 159 -7.19 -19.65 2.03
CA TYR A 159 -7.90 -19.19 0.83
C TYR A 159 -8.91 -20.23 0.31
N ASN A 160 -8.53 -21.51 0.27
CA ASN A 160 -9.41 -22.59 -0.15
C ASN A 160 -10.59 -22.78 0.79
N LEU A 161 -10.38 -22.62 2.11
CA LEU A 161 -11.48 -22.64 3.07
C LEU A 161 -12.49 -21.52 2.76
N TRP A 162 -12.02 -20.30 2.49
CA TRP A 162 -12.87 -19.18 2.13
C TRP A 162 -13.65 -19.43 0.84
N GLN A 163 -12.98 -19.89 -0.22
CA GLN A 163 -13.62 -20.21 -1.50
C GLN A 163 -14.71 -21.28 -1.35
N LYS A 164 -14.43 -22.37 -0.63
CA LYS A 164 -15.41 -23.44 -0.36
C LYS A 164 -16.65 -22.96 0.40
N ASN A 165 -16.52 -21.89 1.18
CA ASN A 165 -17.61 -21.28 1.94
C ASN A 165 -18.26 -20.08 1.22
N GLY A 166 -17.98 -19.87 -0.08
CA GLY A 166 -18.57 -18.79 -0.86
C GLY A 166 -18.01 -17.39 -0.56
N ILE A 167 -16.87 -17.31 0.14
CA ILE A 167 -16.17 -16.06 0.42
C ILE A 167 -15.24 -15.76 -0.75
N ASP A 168 -15.79 -15.10 -1.76
CA ASP A 168 -15.07 -14.72 -2.97
C ASP A 168 -14.57 -13.27 -2.91
N LEU A 169 -13.31 -13.11 -2.52
CA LEU A 169 -12.66 -11.81 -2.36
C LEU A 169 -12.34 -11.14 -3.71
N ARG A 170 -12.32 -11.89 -4.83
CA ARG A 170 -11.97 -11.35 -6.15
C ARG A 170 -13.07 -10.50 -6.77
N ARG A 171 -14.30 -10.56 -6.25
CA ARG A 171 -15.47 -9.85 -6.78
C ARG A 171 -15.44 -8.34 -6.62
N PHE A 172 -14.52 -7.79 -5.83
CA PHE A 172 -14.51 -6.38 -5.42
C PHE A 172 -13.33 -5.61 -6.03
N ASN A 173 -13.10 -5.76 -7.35
CA ASN A 173 -11.93 -5.20 -8.05
C ASN A 173 -10.60 -5.52 -7.34
N THR A 174 -10.50 -6.70 -6.74
CA THR A 174 -9.37 -7.11 -5.92
C THR A 174 -8.64 -8.27 -6.58
N GLU A 175 -7.37 -8.06 -6.91
CA GLU A 175 -6.46 -9.14 -7.27
C GLU A 175 -5.95 -9.81 -6.00
N VAL A 176 -6.05 -11.13 -5.93
CA VAL A 176 -5.65 -11.90 -4.74
C VAL A 176 -4.37 -12.68 -5.03
N LEU A 177 -3.30 -12.37 -4.30
CA LEU A 177 -2.05 -13.11 -4.29
C LEU A 177 -1.93 -13.96 -3.03
N ILE A 178 -1.45 -15.18 -3.19
CA ILE A 178 -1.22 -16.12 -2.10
C ILE A 178 0.29 -16.35 -2.02
N CYS A 179 0.87 -16.04 -0.86
CA CYS A 179 2.31 -15.97 -0.65
C CYS A 179 2.73 -16.79 0.58
N GLY A 180 3.97 -17.27 0.56
CA GLY A 180 4.62 -17.92 1.70
C GLY A 180 5.92 -17.22 2.05
N SER A 181 6.05 -16.73 3.29
CA SER A 181 7.25 -16.03 3.76
C SER A 181 8.24 -16.92 4.51
N GLY A 182 7.86 -18.17 4.79
CA GLY A 182 8.67 -19.12 5.53
C GLY A 182 9.07 -18.59 6.91
N PHE A 183 10.37 -18.70 7.21
CA PHE A 183 10.96 -18.21 8.46
C PHE A 183 11.45 -16.75 8.35
N ASN A 184 11.10 -16.08 7.25
CA ASN A 184 11.46 -14.69 6.97
C ASN A 184 10.25 -13.75 7.17
N GLY A 185 10.44 -12.46 6.87
CA GLY A 185 9.42 -11.42 6.98
C GLY A 185 9.85 -10.26 7.88
N LEU A 186 9.42 -9.04 7.54
CA LEU A 186 9.84 -7.81 8.21
C LEU A 186 9.27 -7.66 9.64
N CYS A 187 7.99 -7.99 9.82
CA CYS A 187 7.31 -7.92 11.12
C CYS A 187 7.15 -9.30 11.77
N ARG A 188 8.26 -10.00 11.99
CA ARG A 188 8.23 -11.21 12.81
C ARG A 188 8.21 -10.84 14.29
N ASP A 189 7.42 -11.58 15.05
CA ASP A 189 7.44 -11.48 16.51
C ASP A 189 8.73 -12.13 17.04
N ASN A 190 9.25 -11.61 18.15
CA ASN A 190 10.38 -12.19 18.87
C ASN A 190 10.03 -13.56 19.47
N ILE A 191 8.77 -13.76 19.84
CA ILE A 191 8.21 -15.03 20.29
C ILE A 191 7.84 -15.84 19.04
N GLU A 192 8.63 -16.87 18.73
CA GLU A 192 8.45 -17.64 17.48
C GLU A 192 7.07 -18.30 17.36
N GLU A 193 6.47 -18.74 18.46
CA GLU A 193 5.10 -19.30 18.46
C GLU A 193 4.06 -18.32 17.87
N ASN A 194 4.23 -17.02 18.10
CA ASN A 194 3.35 -15.98 17.53
C ASN A 194 3.46 -15.87 16.01
N ASN A 195 4.55 -16.39 15.42
CA ASN A 195 4.76 -16.40 13.98
C ASN A 195 4.02 -17.55 13.27
N LYS A 196 3.33 -18.46 13.99
CA LYS A 196 2.40 -19.46 13.42
C LYS A 196 1.07 -18.83 12.98
N ARG A 197 1.13 -17.83 12.09
CA ARG A 197 -0.04 -17.04 11.66
C ARG A 197 -0.09 -16.91 10.15
N PHE A 198 -1.21 -16.39 9.66
CA PHE A 198 -1.25 -15.73 8.36
C PHE A 198 -1.46 -14.22 8.56
N SER A 199 -1.04 -13.45 7.59
CA SER A 199 -1.23 -12.00 7.54
C SER A 199 -1.85 -11.63 6.22
N ILE A 200 -2.57 -10.52 6.20
CA ILE A 200 -3.14 -9.96 4.99
C ILE A 200 -2.60 -8.55 4.77
N GLN A 201 -2.44 -8.18 3.51
CA GLN A 201 -2.10 -6.84 3.12
C GLN A 201 -3.01 -6.42 1.98
N ILE A 202 -3.61 -5.24 2.09
CA ILE A 202 -4.46 -4.67 1.05
C ILE A 202 -3.76 -3.43 0.52
N ILE A 203 -3.44 -3.43 -0.76
CA ILE A 203 -2.69 -2.34 -1.41
C ILE A 203 -3.58 -1.74 -2.50
N PRO A 204 -3.93 -0.44 -2.41
CA PRO A 204 -4.64 0.24 -3.49
C PRO A 204 -3.73 0.38 -4.73
N LYS A 205 -4.23 0.02 -5.90
CA LYS A 205 -3.54 0.21 -7.18
C LYS A 205 -3.82 1.60 -7.70
N VAL A 206 -2.97 2.55 -7.33
CA VAL A 206 -3.05 3.91 -7.84
C VAL A 206 -2.41 3.96 -9.22
N GLN A 207 -3.19 4.31 -10.25
CA GLN A 207 -2.63 4.51 -11.59
C GLN A 207 -1.68 5.72 -11.59
N ASN A 208 -0.45 5.52 -12.05
CA ASN A 208 0.40 6.63 -12.49
C ASN A 208 -0.11 7.06 -13.86
N ASN A 209 -1.05 8.01 -13.90
CA ASN A 209 -1.27 8.78 -15.12
C ASN A 209 -0.08 9.75 -15.25
N LEU A 210 1.06 9.24 -15.72
CA LEU A 210 2.20 10.05 -16.14
C LEU A 210 2.08 10.53 -17.59
N ASP A 211 1.04 10.10 -18.31
CA ASP A 211 0.84 10.43 -19.72
C ASP A 211 -0.50 11.13 -19.95
N LYS A 212 -0.55 12.45 -19.79
CA LYS A 212 -1.40 13.37 -20.56
C LYS A 212 -0.74 14.73 -20.70
#